data_AF-A0A2W7QHZ2-F1
#
_entry.id   AF-A0A2W7QHZ2-F1
#
_cell.length_a   1.000
_cell.length_b   1.000
_cell.length_c   1.000
_cell.angle_alpha   90.00
_cell.angle_beta   90.00
_cell.angle_gamma   90.00
#
_symmetry.space_group_name_H-M   'P 1'
#
loop_
_entity.id
_entity.type
_entity.pdbx_description
1 polymer ?
#
loop_
_entity_poly.entity_id
_entity_poly.type
_entity_poly.pdbx_seq_one_letter_code
_entity_poly.pdbx_strand_id
1 'polypeptide(L)'
;MTRIIKIATILFQVGLTIGTTFILYMLFAMFDYQGGFANFVGLTLFQPILAILISILTVIVCGFVGLPIRLNNRLNTWWRTHFYVSILIGFLGLVACAISLMPGFVEEVTYRMDGMDMTQTVPNRILSISGWFVVAIGTLHTYLPKFIQDRLESLLTSKSVWTTK
;
A
#
# COMPACT_ATOMS: atom_id res chain seq x y z
N MET A 1 26.88 -1.18 -0.75
CA MET A 1 25.66 -0.39 -0.46
C MET A 1 25.95 0.71 0.56
N THR A 2 26.20 1.91 0.06
CA THR A 2 26.35 3.12 0.87
C THR A 2 25.10 3.40 1.72
N ARG A 3 25.26 4.03 2.89
CA ARG A 3 24.14 4.39 3.80
C ARG A 3 23.02 5.15 3.07
N ILE A 4 23.39 5.97 2.09
CA ILE A 4 22.49 6.77 1.27
C ILE A 4 21.51 5.90 0.48
N ILE A 5 21.99 4.85 -0.21
CA ILE A 5 21.14 3.98 -1.05
C ILE A 5 20.14 3.21 -0.17
N LYS A 6 20.54 2.80 1.04
CA LYS A 6 19.63 2.14 1.98
C LYS A 6 18.49 3.05 2.42
N ILE A 7 18.80 4.29 2.81
CA ILE A 7 17.80 5.29 3.20
C ILE A 7 16.86 5.60 2.03
N ALA A 8 17.41 5.85 0.84
CA ALA A 8 16.62 6.11 -0.36
C ALA A 8 15.67 4.94 -0.70
N THR A 9 16.13 3.70 -0.57
CA THR A 9 15.31 2.51 -0.81
C THR A 9 14.14 2.42 0.17
N ILE A 10 14.38 2.69 1.46
CA ILE A 10 13.33 2.67 2.49
C ILE A 10 12.32 3.79 2.23
N LEU A 11 12.77 5.01 1.93
CA LEU A 11 11.89 6.13 1.61
C LEU A 11 11.04 5.84 0.37
N PHE A 12 11.63 5.22 -0.65
CA PHE A 12 10.90 4.78 -1.84
C PHE A 12 9.83 3.73 -1.50
N GLN A 13 10.16 2.70 -0.71
CA GLN A 13 9.21 1.67 -0.28
C GLN A 13 8.04 2.24 0.52
N VAL A 14 8.34 3.15 1.46
CA VAL A 14 7.34 3.84 2.27
C VAL A 14 6.45 4.71 1.39
N GLY A 15 7.04 5.55 0.53
CA GLY A 15 6.31 6.42 -0.38
C GLY A 15 5.43 5.64 -1.36
N LEU A 16 5.95 4.55 -1.94
CA LEU A 16 5.20 3.65 -2.81
C LEU A 16 4.01 3.03 -2.08
N THR A 17 4.21 2.57 -0.84
CA THR A 17 3.15 1.96 -0.05
C THR A 17 2.07 2.98 0.30
N ILE A 18 2.45 4.17 0.79
CA ILE A 18 1.51 5.25 1.09
C ILE A 18 0.71 5.62 -0.16
N GLY A 19 1.38 5.79 -1.31
CA GLY A 19 0.72 6.12 -2.56
C GLY A 19 -0.27 5.03 -3.01
N THR A 20 0.14 3.77 -2.93
CA THR A 20 -0.70 2.64 -3.34
C THR A 20 -1.92 2.48 -2.43
N THR A 21 -1.72 2.54 -1.11
CA THR A 21 -2.82 2.46 -0.14
C THR A 21 -3.74 3.66 -0.28
N PHE A 22 -3.20 4.87 -0.42
CA PHE A 22 -4.01 6.07 -0.64
C PHE A 22 -4.92 5.92 -1.86
N ILE A 23 -4.36 5.49 -3.00
CA ILE A 23 -5.13 5.26 -4.23
C ILE A 23 -6.22 4.22 -4.00
N LEU A 24 -5.87 3.10 -3.36
CA LEU A 24 -6.81 2.02 -3.08
C LEU A 24 -7.97 2.50 -2.18
N TYR A 25 -7.68 3.35 -1.19
CA TYR A 25 -8.71 3.90 -0.31
C TYR A 25 -9.63 4.82 -1.08
N MET A 26 -9.06 5.72 -1.88
CA MET A 26 -9.85 6.65 -2.69
C MET A 26 -10.72 5.91 -3.72
N LEU A 27 -10.24 4.80 -4.28
CA LEU A 27 -11.05 3.93 -5.14
C LEU A 27 -12.25 3.34 -4.39
N PHE A 28 -12.07 2.80 -3.19
CA PHE A 28 -13.18 2.32 -2.37
C PHE A 28 -14.17 3.44 -2.00
N ALA A 29 -13.66 4.63 -1.62
CA ALA A 29 -14.49 5.79 -1.32
C ALA A 29 -15.29 6.28 -2.54
N MET A 30 -14.72 6.15 -3.76
CA MET A 30 -15.44 6.46 -5.00
C MET A 30 -16.53 5.44 -5.31
N PHE A 31 -16.31 4.15 -5.04
CA PHE A 31 -17.35 3.14 -5.21
C PHE A 31 -18.50 3.29 -4.21
N ASP A 32 -18.23 3.84 -3.03
CA ASP A 32 -19.22 4.11 -1.98
C ASP A 32 -19.92 5.48 -2.15
N TYR A 33 -19.54 6.27 -3.16
CA TYR A 33 -20.09 7.61 -3.35
C TYR A 33 -21.53 7.57 -3.88
N GLN A 34 -22.48 8.04 -3.06
CA GLN A 34 -23.91 8.05 -3.37
C GLN A 34 -24.42 9.33 -4.06
N GLY A 35 -23.54 10.23 -4.50
CA GLY A 35 -23.95 11.50 -5.12
C GLY A 35 -24.32 12.60 -4.10
N GLY A 36 -24.61 13.80 -4.60
CA GLY A 36 -25.01 14.96 -3.79
C GLY A 36 -23.85 15.88 -3.37
N PHE A 37 -24.16 17.17 -3.21
CA PHE A 37 -23.14 18.19 -2.93
C PHE A 37 -22.39 17.95 -1.60
N ALA A 38 -23.11 17.57 -0.54
CA ALA A 38 -22.51 17.27 0.76
C ALA A 38 -21.52 16.10 0.69
N ASN A 39 -21.92 15.00 0.03
CA ASN A 39 -21.04 13.82 -0.16
C ASN A 39 -19.87 14.14 -1.08
N PHE A 40 -20.05 15.03 -2.07
CA PHE A 40 -18.96 15.46 -2.95
C PHE A 40 -17.89 16.25 -2.19
N VAL A 41 -18.31 17.18 -1.34
CA VAL A 41 -17.41 17.90 -0.42
C VAL A 41 -16.73 16.93 0.55
N GLY A 42 -17.50 15.95 1.07
CA GLY A 42 -16.99 14.81 1.84
C GLY A 42 -15.84 14.07 1.13
N LEU A 43 -16.10 13.63 -0.09
CA LEU A 43 -15.18 12.86 -0.93
C LEU A 43 -13.93 13.66 -1.33
N THR A 44 -14.06 14.95 -1.58
CA THR A 44 -12.96 15.79 -2.08
C THR A 44 -12.07 16.35 -0.97
N LEU A 45 -12.63 16.66 0.20
CA LEU A 45 -11.88 17.30 1.28
C LEU A 45 -11.55 16.35 2.44
N PHE A 46 -12.53 15.58 2.91
CA PHE A 46 -12.36 14.77 4.13
C PHE A 46 -11.77 13.38 3.84
N GLN A 47 -12.22 12.72 2.77
CA GLN A 47 -11.73 11.39 2.42
C GLN A 47 -10.22 11.35 2.14
N PRO A 48 -9.59 12.31 1.44
CA PRO A 48 -8.15 12.28 1.23
C PRO A 48 -7.34 12.42 2.51
N ILE A 49 -7.81 13.22 3.47
CA ILE A 49 -7.14 13.39 4.77
C ILE A 49 -7.19 12.05 5.54
N LEU A 50 -8.37 11.41 5.58
CA LEU A 50 -8.51 10.08 6.17
C LEU A 50 -7.65 9.04 5.43
N ALA A 51 -7.64 9.05 4.11
CA ALA A 51 -6.84 8.15 3.29
C ALA A 51 -5.35 8.24 3.63
N ILE A 52 -4.82 9.44 3.81
CA ILE A 52 -3.42 9.67 4.23
C ILE A 52 -3.18 9.13 5.63
N LEU A 53 -4.04 9.46 6.59
CA LEU A 53 -3.90 9.01 7.99
C LEU A 53 -3.91 7.48 8.09
N ILE A 54 -4.87 6.83 7.44
CA ILE A 54 -4.99 5.36 7.41
C ILE A 54 -3.83 4.73 6.66
N SER A 55 -3.33 5.35 5.59
CA SER A 55 -2.14 4.88 4.87
C SER A 55 -0.89 4.92 5.74
N ILE A 56 -0.66 6.02 6.48
CA ILE A 56 0.48 6.14 7.40
C ILE A 56 0.37 5.09 8.50
N LEU A 57 -0.81 4.93 9.11
CA LEU A 57 -1.03 3.92 10.14
C LEU A 57 -0.79 2.51 9.61
N THR A 58 -1.28 2.21 8.41
CA THR A 58 -1.08 0.92 7.73
C THR A 58 0.40 0.63 7.53
N VAL A 59 1.17 1.61 7.06
CA VAL A 59 2.62 1.47 6.86
C VAL A 59 3.33 1.18 8.18
N ILE A 60 2.95 1.85 9.27
CA ILE A 60 3.53 1.62 10.60
C ILE A 60 3.26 0.17 11.03
N VAL A 61 1.99 -0.27 10.98
CA VAL A 61 1.58 -1.62 11.36
C VAL A 61 2.28 -2.68 10.50
N CYS A 62 2.27 -2.54 9.17
CA CYS A 62 2.95 -3.45 8.25
C CYS A 62 4.46 -3.42 8.42
N GLY A 63 5.03 -2.29 8.80
CA GLY A 63 6.45 -2.13 9.11
C GLY A 63 6.86 -2.95 10.33
N PHE A 64 6.04 -2.96 11.39
CA PHE A 64 6.26 -3.81 12.56
C PHE A 64 6.11 -5.30 12.23
N VAL A 65 5.06 -5.67 11.50
CA VAL A 65 4.83 -7.07 11.08
C VAL A 65 5.94 -7.56 10.15
N GLY A 66 6.45 -6.70 9.28
CA GLY A 66 7.55 -7.01 8.36
C GLY A 66 8.96 -6.87 8.96
N LEU A 67 9.08 -6.42 10.21
CA LEU A 67 10.36 -6.25 10.87
C LEU A 67 11.19 -7.54 10.92
N PRO A 68 10.62 -8.75 11.17
CA PRO A 68 11.37 -10.01 11.11
C PRO A 68 12.04 -10.26 9.75
N ILE A 69 11.40 -9.84 8.65
CA ILE A 69 11.95 -9.94 7.28
C ILE A 69 13.20 -9.08 7.15
N ARG A 70 13.22 -7.91 7.80
CA ARG A 70 14.33 -6.95 7.73
C ARG A 70 15.48 -7.31 8.66
N LEU A 71 15.18 -7.78 9.87
CA LEU A 71 16.17 -8.09 10.91
C LEU A 71 16.89 -9.43 10.69
N ASN A 72 16.20 -10.44 10.16
CA ASN A 72 16.83 -11.73 9.90
C ASN A 72 17.61 -11.70 8.57
N ASN A 73 18.94 -11.74 8.65
CA ASN A 73 19.83 -11.69 7.47
C ASN A 73 19.54 -12.76 6.40
N ARG A 74 19.15 -13.97 6.82
CA ARG A 74 18.81 -15.07 5.90
C ARG A 74 17.52 -14.75 5.15
N LEU A 75 16.49 -14.31 5.88
CA LEU A 75 15.18 -13.97 5.31
C LEU A 75 15.27 -12.74 4.41
N ASN A 76 15.98 -11.69 4.85
CA ASN A 76 16.24 -10.48 4.06
C ASN A 76 16.95 -10.80 2.74
N THR A 77 18.01 -11.63 2.79
CA THR A 77 18.75 -12.03 1.59
C THR A 77 17.87 -12.84 0.64
N TRP A 78 17.07 -13.77 1.17
CA TRP A 78 16.13 -14.54 0.37
C TRP A 78 15.08 -13.63 -0.29
N TRP A 79 14.50 -12.70 0.45
CA TRP A 79 13.47 -11.77 -0.03
C TRP A 79 14.00 -10.81 -1.10
N ARG A 80 15.24 -10.35 -0.96
CA ARG A 80 15.91 -9.51 -1.97
C ARG A 80 16.24 -10.27 -3.26
N THR A 81 16.54 -11.56 -3.18
CA THR A 81 16.77 -12.40 -4.36
C THR A 81 15.45 -12.71 -5.07
N HIS A 82 14.39 -12.98 -4.32
CA HIS A 82 13.06 -13.31 -4.83
C HIS A 82 12.12 -12.10 -4.79
N PHE A 83 12.56 -10.95 -5.29
CA PHE A 83 11.79 -9.69 -5.25
C PHE A 83 10.38 -9.81 -5.88
N TYR A 84 10.21 -10.73 -6.84
CA TYR A 84 8.94 -11.03 -7.48
C TYR A 84 7.89 -11.58 -6.51
N VAL A 85 8.29 -12.17 -5.37
CA VAL A 85 7.37 -12.65 -4.33
C VAL A 85 6.60 -11.47 -3.73
N SER A 86 7.26 -10.34 -3.47
CA SER A 86 6.59 -9.12 -2.98
C SER A 86 5.55 -8.60 -3.97
N ILE A 87 5.89 -8.64 -5.26
CA ILE A 87 5.00 -8.22 -6.35
C ILE A 87 3.79 -9.15 -6.42
N LEU A 88 4.01 -10.47 -6.34
CA LEU A 88 2.95 -11.46 -6.33
C LEU A 88 2.03 -11.30 -5.12
N ILE A 89 2.59 -11.10 -3.93
CA ILE A 89 1.82 -10.81 -2.71
C ILE A 89 0.96 -9.55 -2.91
N GLY A 90 1.57 -8.47 -3.40
CA GLY A 90 0.83 -7.23 -3.69
C GLY A 90 -0.31 -7.45 -4.69
N PHE A 91 -0.06 -8.21 -5.76
CA PHE A 91 -1.07 -8.56 -6.75
C PHE A 91 -2.21 -9.41 -6.16
N LEU A 92 -1.89 -10.41 -5.35
CA LEU A 92 -2.91 -11.22 -4.65
C LEU A 92 -3.77 -10.36 -3.72
N GLY A 93 -3.19 -9.36 -3.06
CA GLY A 93 -3.94 -8.39 -2.26
C GLY A 93 -4.91 -7.56 -3.11
N LEU A 94 -4.46 -7.08 -4.28
CA LEU A 94 -5.32 -6.35 -5.22
C LEU A 94 -6.47 -7.23 -5.72
N VAL A 95 -6.19 -8.50 -6.04
CA VAL A 95 -7.21 -9.48 -6.43
C VAL A 95 -8.22 -9.69 -5.31
N ALA A 96 -7.77 -9.83 -4.06
CA ALA A 96 -8.68 -9.92 -2.91
C ALA A 96 -9.57 -8.67 -2.78
N CYS A 97 -9.00 -7.48 -2.89
CA CYS A 97 -9.79 -6.24 -2.91
C CYS A 97 -10.80 -6.21 -4.08
N ALA A 98 -10.42 -6.65 -5.28
CA ALA A 98 -11.33 -6.70 -6.42
C ALA A 98 -12.46 -7.72 -6.22
N ILE A 99 -12.16 -8.91 -5.68
CA ILE A 99 -13.16 -9.94 -5.37
C ILE A 99 -14.15 -9.42 -4.31
N SER A 100 -13.71 -8.60 -3.36
CA SER A 100 -14.59 -8.01 -2.33
C SER A 100 -15.71 -7.13 -2.90
N LEU A 101 -15.56 -6.68 -4.15
CA LEU A 101 -16.55 -5.86 -4.87
C LEU A 101 -17.49 -6.69 -5.74
N MET A 102 -17.27 -8.01 -5.89
CA MET A 102 -18.10 -8.86 -6.73
C MET A 102 -19.44 -9.17 -6.05
N PRO A 103 -20.56 -9.27 -6.79
CA PRO A 103 -21.91 -9.47 -6.23
C PRO A 103 -22.06 -10.61 -5.22
N GLY A 104 -21.29 -11.70 -5.35
CA GLY A 104 -21.31 -12.83 -4.41
C GLY A 104 -20.54 -12.60 -3.10
N PHE A 105 -19.86 -11.46 -2.97
CA PHE A 105 -19.03 -11.08 -1.84
C PHE A 105 -19.37 -9.66 -1.34
N VAL A 106 -20.55 -9.13 -1.66
CA VAL A 106 -21.02 -7.88 -1.08
C VAL A 106 -21.94 -8.20 0.09
N GLU A 107 -21.80 -7.44 1.18
CA GLU A 107 -22.60 -7.59 2.39
C GLU A 107 -23.68 -6.51 2.44
N GLU A 108 -24.91 -6.88 2.77
CA GLU A 108 -25.97 -5.91 3.04
C GLU A 108 -25.89 -5.44 4.49
N VAL A 109 -25.84 -4.13 4.67
CA VAL A 109 -25.81 -3.49 5.99
C VAL A 109 -26.98 -2.54 6.06
N THR A 110 -27.84 -2.77 7.05
CA THR A 110 -28.93 -1.87 7.40
C THR A 110 -28.45 -0.82 8.41
N TYR A 111 -28.62 0.45 8.05
CA TYR A 111 -28.40 1.56 8.96
C TYR A 111 -29.64 2.42 9.06
N ARG A 112 -29.86 3.00 10.24
CA ARG A 112 -30.98 3.90 10.50
C ARG A 112 -30.53 5.34 10.24
N MET A 113 -30.99 5.95 9.15
CA MET A 113 -30.78 7.35 8.83
C MET A 113 -32.11 8.08 8.83
N ASP A 114 -32.19 9.21 9.54
CA ASP A 114 -33.40 10.04 9.64
C ASP A 114 -34.67 9.26 10.07
N GLY A 115 -34.48 8.24 10.92
CA GLY A 115 -35.58 7.41 11.44
C GLY A 115 -36.08 6.33 10.48
N MET A 116 -35.52 6.23 9.26
CA MET A 116 -35.80 5.17 8.29
C MET A 116 -34.64 4.18 8.21
N ASP A 117 -34.97 2.90 8.05
CA ASP A 117 -33.96 1.86 7.82
C ASP A 117 -33.59 1.87 6.33
N MET A 118 -32.31 2.12 6.06
CA MET A 118 -31.71 2.15 4.75
C MET A 118 -30.80 0.93 4.61
N THR A 119 -30.96 0.17 3.52
CA THR A 119 -30.10 -0.98 3.23
C THR A 119 -29.06 -0.57 2.20
N GLN A 120 -27.79 -0.78 2.52
CA GLN A 120 -26.69 -0.53 1.59
C GLN A 120 -25.83 -1.77 1.44
N THR A 121 -25.39 -1.99 0.21
CA THR A 121 -24.45 -3.04 -0.14
C THR A 121 -23.03 -2.52 0.02
N VAL A 122 -22.24 -3.11 0.93
CA VAL A 122 -20.83 -2.76 1.16
C VAL A 122 -19.91 -3.92 0.80
N PRO A 123 -18.68 -3.67 0.33
CA PRO A 123 -17.74 -4.75 -0.01
C PRO A 123 -17.48 -5.66 1.21
N ASN A 124 -17.23 -6.95 0.98
CA ASN A 124 -16.89 -7.87 2.09
C ASN A 124 -15.75 -7.28 2.94
N ARG A 125 -16.03 -6.98 4.21
CA ARG A 125 -15.11 -6.24 5.07
C ARG A 125 -13.84 -7.03 5.35
N ILE A 126 -13.97 -8.34 5.54
CA ILE A 126 -12.83 -9.22 5.83
C ILE A 126 -11.90 -9.28 4.60
N LEU A 127 -12.46 -9.45 3.42
CA LEU A 127 -11.71 -9.61 2.18
C LEU A 127 -11.06 -8.29 1.73
N SER A 128 -11.78 -7.17 1.87
CA SER A 128 -11.24 -5.84 1.56
C SER A 128 -10.11 -5.44 2.53
N ILE A 129 -10.29 -5.62 3.84
CA ILE A 129 -9.27 -5.31 4.86
C ILE A 129 -8.06 -6.24 4.72
N SER A 130 -8.27 -7.54 4.55
CA SER A 130 -7.15 -8.48 4.36
C SER A 130 -6.40 -8.19 3.06
N GLY A 131 -7.11 -7.96 1.95
CA GLY A 131 -6.52 -7.54 0.68
C GLY A 131 -5.69 -6.28 0.82
N TRP A 132 -6.21 -5.27 1.52
CA TRP A 132 -5.51 -4.01 1.82
C TRP A 132 -4.16 -4.23 2.52
N PHE A 133 -4.15 -5.02 3.60
CA PHE A 133 -2.92 -5.32 4.32
C PHE A 133 -1.94 -6.16 3.49
N VAL A 134 -2.45 -7.08 2.67
CA VAL A 134 -1.63 -7.89 1.77
C VAL A 134 -0.97 -7.01 0.69
N VAL A 135 -1.71 -6.05 0.11
CA VAL A 135 -1.14 -5.03 -0.80
C VAL A 135 -0.04 -4.26 -0.08
N ALA A 136 -0.32 -3.73 1.10
CA ALA A 136 0.61 -2.91 1.86
C ALA A 136 1.90 -3.67 2.23
N ILE A 137 1.79 -4.94 2.64
CA ILE A 137 2.96 -5.80 2.90
C ILE A 137 3.76 -6.01 1.61
N GLY A 138 3.09 -6.33 0.50
CA GLY A 138 3.72 -6.53 -0.80
C GLY A 138 4.50 -5.31 -1.27
N THR A 139 3.89 -4.13 -1.24
CA THR A 139 4.54 -2.88 -1.67
C THR A 139 5.65 -2.46 -0.71
N LEU A 140 5.45 -2.55 0.60
CA LEU A 140 6.42 -2.11 1.61
C LEU A 140 7.70 -2.97 1.63
N HIS A 141 7.57 -4.22 1.19
CA HIS A 141 8.68 -5.17 1.09
C HIS A 141 9.09 -5.42 -0.36
N THR A 142 8.70 -4.56 -1.29
CA THR A 142 9.22 -4.59 -2.65
C THR A 142 10.65 -4.04 -2.65
N TYR A 143 11.62 -4.93 -2.84
CA TYR A 143 13.02 -4.54 -2.97
C TYR A 143 13.35 -4.30 -4.44
N LEU A 144 14.14 -3.26 -4.70
CA LEU A 144 14.72 -3.06 -6.03
C LEU A 144 15.58 -4.29 -6.38
N PRO A 145 15.50 -4.82 -7.61
CA PRO A 145 16.38 -5.90 -8.05
C PRO A 145 17.86 -5.55 -7.86
N LYS A 146 18.68 -6.53 -7.44
CA LYS A 146 20.12 -6.32 -7.18
C LYS A 146 20.85 -5.63 -8.33
N PHE A 147 20.59 -6.03 -9.58
CA PHE A 147 21.23 -5.42 -10.75
C PHE A 147 20.98 -3.92 -10.88
N ILE A 148 19.79 -3.43 -10.47
CA ILE A 148 19.46 -1.99 -10.48
C ILE A 148 20.21 -1.29 -9.34
N GLN A 149 20.26 -1.93 -8.17
CA GLN A 149 21.01 -1.40 -7.02
C GLN A 149 22.51 -1.27 -7.33
N ASP A 150 23.09 -2.29 -7.96
CA ASP A 150 24.50 -2.33 -8.34
C ASP A 150 24.82 -1.27 -9.41
N ARG A 151 23.91 -1.07 -10.38
CA ARG A 151 24.03 -0.02 -11.41
C ARG A 151 23.88 1.39 -10.84
N LEU A 152 23.02 1.59 -9.85
CA LEU A 152 22.90 2.86 -9.11
C LEU A 152 24.17 3.16 -8.30
N GLU A 153 24.71 2.14 -7.63
CA GLU A 153 25.94 2.28 -6.83
C GLU A 153 27.14 2.62 -7.72
N SER A 154 27.27 2.01 -8.92
CA SER A 154 28.34 2.33 -9.86
C SER A 154 28.24 3.75 -10.43
N LEU A 155 27.03 4.24 -10.72
CA LEU A 155 26.82 5.62 -11.20
C LEU A 155 27.18 6.66 -10.13
N LEU A 156 26.78 6.42 -8.88
CA LEU A 156 27.05 7.32 -7.75
C LEU A 156 28.53 7.35 -7.39
N THR A 157 29.21 6.20 -7.40
CA THR A 157 30.65 6.11 -7.14
C THR A 157 31.49 6.68 -8.29
N SER A 158 31.10 6.49 -9.55
CA SER A 158 31.83 7.12 -10.66
C SER A 158 31.74 8.65 -10.62
N LYS A 159 30.59 9.22 -10.22
CA LYS A 159 30.42 10.68 -10.09
C LYS A 159 31.27 11.29 -8.96
N SER A 160 31.52 10.58 -7.85
CA SER A 160 32.30 11.16 -6.75
C SER A 160 33.79 11.32 -7.07
N VAL A 161 34.31 10.54 -8.02
CA VAL A 161 35.70 10.62 -8.49
C VAL A 161 35.94 11.88 -9.34
N TRP A 162 34.91 12.42 -9.98
CA TRP A 162 35.03 13.63 -10.82
C TRP A 162 34.85 14.95 -10.05
N THR A 163 34.36 14.92 -8.81
CA THR A 163 34.16 16.11 -7.96
C THR A 163 35.32 16.39 -6.99
N THR A 164 36.41 15.62 -7.07
CA THR A 164 37.60 15.76 -6.19
C THR A 164 38.89 16.16 -6.92
N LYS A 165 38.78 16.63 -8.16
CA LYS A 165 39.85 17.34 -8.88
C LYS A 165 39.42 18.77 -9.11
#